data_AF-A0A2V2RUY0-F1
#
_entry.id   AF-A0A2V2RUY0-F1
#
_cell.length_a   1.000
_cell.length_b   1.000
_cell.length_c   1.000
_cell.angle_alpha   90.00
_cell.angle_beta   90.00
_cell.angle_gamma   90.00
#
_symmetry.space_group_name_H-M   'P 1'
#
loop_
_entity.id
_entity.type
_entity.pdbx_description
1 polymer ?
#
loop_
_entity_poly.entity_id
_entity_poly.type
_entity_poly.pdbx_seq_one_letter_code
_entity_poly.pdbx_strand_id
1 'polypeptide(L)'
;MPIMNCFAQALNSALENVESNPVRLSQESGLNAVQVSQYCRGLALPELELLNQILRQFEINHRLELVAAYFRDLLPSELAPGVVIKSTSHVELRIAPELASSLPEEILTALKGEPLIAESDVPYSD
;
A
#
# COMPACT_ATOMS: atom_id res chain seq x y z
N MET A 1 -2.25 -9.52 15.44
CA MET A 1 -1.10 -8.58 15.34
C MET A 1 -1.66 -7.17 15.31
N PRO A 2 -0.99 -6.16 15.91
CA PRO A 2 -1.39 -4.77 15.73
C PRO A 2 -1.17 -4.35 14.27
N ILE A 3 -2.15 -3.70 13.66
CA ILE A 3 -2.00 -3.05 12.36
C ILE A 3 -0.94 -1.95 12.54
N MET A 4 0.08 -1.92 11.68
CA MET A 4 1.16 -0.91 11.79
C MET A 4 0.65 0.51 11.47
N ASN A 5 -0.60 0.61 10.98
CA ASN A 5 -1.34 1.82 10.65
C ASN A 5 -0.63 2.69 9.61
N CYS A 6 0.21 2.07 8.77
CA CYS A 6 0.93 2.73 7.71
C CYS A 6 -0.02 3.35 6.68
N PHE A 7 -1.08 2.62 6.29
CA PHE A 7 -2.06 3.11 5.33
C PHE A 7 -2.81 4.33 5.87
N ALA A 8 -3.23 4.30 7.13
CA ALA A 8 -3.91 5.41 7.77
C ALA A 8 -3.03 6.67 7.81
N GLN A 9 -1.75 6.51 8.14
CA GLN A 9 -0.78 7.61 8.13
C GLN A 9 -0.58 8.19 6.73
N ALA A 10 -0.37 7.32 5.73
CA ALA A 10 -0.21 7.74 4.34
C ALA A 10 -1.48 8.44 3.81
N LEU A 11 -2.66 7.94 4.16
CA LEU A 11 -3.94 8.53 3.76
C LEU A 11 -4.16 9.91 4.36
N ASN A 12 -3.88 10.11 5.64
CA ASN A 12 -4.00 11.44 6.25
C ASN A 12 -2.98 12.41 5.64
N SER A 13 -1.73 11.98 5.42
CA SER A 13 -0.72 12.82 4.78
C SER A 13 -1.11 13.20 3.34
N ALA A 14 -1.63 12.25 2.56
CA ALA A 14 -2.13 12.52 1.22
C ALA A 14 -3.30 13.52 1.23
N LEU A 15 -4.23 13.37 2.17
CA LEU A 15 -5.37 14.30 2.34
C LEU A 15 -4.92 15.72 2.71
N GLU A 16 -3.95 15.84 3.62
CA GLU A 16 -3.37 17.13 4.03
C GLU A 16 -2.69 17.83 2.84
N ASN A 17 -1.92 17.09 2.03
CA ASN A 17 -1.20 17.64 0.88
C ASN A 17 -2.13 18.17 -0.22
N VAL A 18 -3.30 17.57 -0.40
CA VAL A 18 -4.30 18.00 -1.39
C VAL A 18 -5.36 18.93 -0.81
N GLU A 19 -5.17 19.43 0.42
CA GLU A 19 -6.13 20.27 1.16
C GLU A 19 -7.55 19.67 1.21
N SER A 20 -7.63 18.34 1.26
CA SER A 20 -8.90 17.59 1.35
C SER A 20 -9.13 17.09 2.76
N ASN A 21 -10.28 16.47 2.99
CA ASN A 21 -10.65 15.91 4.28
C ASN A 21 -11.44 14.61 4.11
N PRO A 22 -11.58 13.78 5.15
CA PRO A 22 -12.25 12.49 5.06
C PRO A 22 -13.70 12.56 4.56
N VAL A 23 -14.42 13.65 4.87
CA VAL A 23 -15.80 13.86 4.41
C VAL A 23 -15.82 14.09 2.90
N ARG A 24 -14.95 14.97 2.41
CA ARG A 24 -14.83 15.28 0.99
C ARG A 24 -14.36 14.07 0.19
N LEU A 25 -13.38 13.33 0.69
CA LEU A 25 -12.93 12.07 0.10
C LEU A 25 -14.10 11.09 -0.05
N SER A 26 -14.92 10.91 0.99
CA SER A 26 -16.09 10.01 0.92
C SER A 26 -17.09 10.40 -0.17
N GLN A 27 -17.29 11.70 -0.39
CA GLN A 27 -18.18 12.21 -1.43
C GLN A 27 -17.61 12.00 -2.83
N GLU A 28 -16.32 12.30 -3.02
CA GLU A 28 -15.64 12.22 -4.32
C GLU A 28 -15.37 10.77 -4.75
N SER A 29 -15.12 9.87 -3.80
CA SER A 29 -14.93 8.44 -4.06
C SER A 29 -16.22 7.62 -4.08
N GLY A 30 -17.35 8.20 -3.64
CA GLY A 30 -18.62 7.48 -3.46
C GLY A 30 -18.60 6.46 -2.31
N LEU A 31 -17.67 6.61 -1.37
CA LEU A 31 -17.52 5.71 -0.22
C LEU A 31 -18.39 6.17 0.95
N ASN A 32 -18.69 5.24 1.85
CA ASN A 32 -19.36 5.60 3.09
C ASN A 32 -18.40 6.41 4.00
N ALA A 33 -18.86 7.56 4.51
CA ALA A 33 -18.06 8.42 5.39
C ALA A 33 -17.57 7.72 6.66
N VAL A 34 -18.33 6.76 7.20
CA VAL A 34 -17.91 5.94 8.35
C VAL A 34 -16.74 5.04 7.98
N GLN A 35 -16.77 4.41 6.80
CA GLN A 35 -15.67 3.57 6.31
C GLN A 35 -14.40 4.41 6.11
N VAL A 36 -14.51 5.56 5.44
CA VAL A 36 -13.36 6.46 5.24
C VAL A 36 -12.78 6.91 6.58
N SER A 37 -13.64 7.24 7.56
CA SER A 37 -13.21 7.59 8.92
C SER A 37 -12.48 6.44 9.61
N GLN A 38 -12.94 5.19 9.45
CA GLN A 38 -12.25 4.01 9.97
C GLN A 38 -10.86 3.82 9.34
N TYR A 39 -10.75 4.02 8.03
CA TYR A 39 -9.46 3.94 7.31
C TYR A 39 -8.49 5.02 7.78
N CYS A 40 -8.93 6.28 7.88
CA CYS A 40 -8.11 7.38 8.39
C CYS A 40 -7.66 7.18 9.84
N ARG A 41 -8.38 6.39 10.64
CA ARG A 41 -8.03 6.07 12.03
C ARG A 41 -7.22 4.79 12.18
N GLY A 42 -6.95 4.05 11.10
CA GLY A 42 -6.27 2.76 11.15
C GLY A 42 -7.10 1.67 11.84
N LEU A 43 -8.42 1.84 11.93
CA LEU A 43 -9.32 0.85 12.54
C LEU A 43 -9.67 -0.27 11.55
N ALA A 44 -9.49 -0.02 10.26
CA ALA A 44 -9.71 -0.97 9.18
C ALA A 44 -8.81 -0.64 7.99
N LEU A 45 -8.59 -1.64 7.14
CA LEU A 45 -8.03 -1.45 5.80
C LEU A 45 -9.14 -1.56 4.76
N PRO A 46 -9.06 -0.82 3.64
CA PRO A 46 -10.01 -0.96 2.55
C PRO A 46 -9.85 -2.31 1.83
N GLU A 47 -10.96 -2.85 1.33
CA GLU A 47 -10.92 -3.93 0.33
C GLU A 47 -10.34 -3.40 -0.98
N LEU A 48 -9.79 -4.27 -1.83
CA LEU A 48 -9.11 -3.88 -3.08
C LEU A 48 -9.97 -3.00 -4.01
N GLU A 49 -11.26 -3.27 -4.11
CA GLU A 49 -12.19 -2.46 -4.91
C GLU A 49 -12.34 -1.04 -4.35
N LEU A 50 -12.47 -0.92 -3.03
CA LEU A 50 -12.61 0.37 -2.34
C LEU A 50 -11.28 1.14 -2.33
N LEU A 51 -10.16 0.43 -2.18
CA LEU A 51 -8.81 0.99 -2.31
C LEU A 51 -8.65 1.67 -3.68
N ASN A 52 -9.05 1.01 -4.76
CA ASN A 52 -9.00 1.61 -6.09
C ASN A 52 -9.85 2.88 -6.23
N GLN A 53 -10.99 2.96 -5.54
CA GLN A 53 -11.83 4.17 -5.51
C GLN A 53 -11.15 5.32 -4.77
N ILE A 54 -10.46 5.02 -3.65
CA ILE A 54 -9.67 6.00 -2.90
C ILE A 54 -8.50 6.51 -3.75
N LEU A 55 -7.72 5.60 -4.33
CA LEU A 55 -6.52 5.93 -5.10
C LEU A 55 -6.83 6.88 -6.27
N ARG A 56 -7.98 6.73 -6.92
CA ARG A 56 -8.39 7.60 -8.04
C ARG A 56 -8.50 9.09 -7.66
N GLN A 57 -8.69 9.41 -6.39
CA GLN A 57 -8.81 10.80 -5.91
C GLN A 57 -7.47 11.50 -5.73
N PHE A 58 -6.36 10.75 -5.78
CA PHE A 58 -5.02 11.27 -5.54
C PHE A 58 -4.20 11.29 -6.82
N GLU A 59 -3.12 12.08 -6.83
CA GLU A 59 -2.12 12.04 -7.89
C GLU A 59 -1.22 10.81 -7.78
N ILE A 60 -0.49 10.49 -8.85
CA ILE A 60 0.27 9.25 -8.99
C ILE A 60 1.25 9.01 -7.82
N ASN A 61 1.92 10.04 -7.32
CA ASN A 61 2.90 9.91 -6.24
C ASN A 61 2.23 9.44 -4.94
N HIS A 62 1.13 10.09 -4.54
CA HIS A 62 0.35 9.68 -3.38
C HIS A 62 -0.30 8.31 -3.57
N ARG A 63 -0.72 7.95 -4.79
CA ARG A 63 -1.22 6.60 -5.08
C ARG A 63 -0.20 5.53 -4.75
N LEU A 64 1.06 5.72 -5.17
CA LEU A 64 2.13 4.76 -4.92
C LEU A 64 2.45 4.65 -3.42
N GLU A 65 2.48 5.77 -2.72
CA GLU A 65 2.67 5.79 -1.26
C GLU A 65 1.55 5.05 -0.52
N LEU A 66 0.29 5.27 -0.93
CA LEU A 66 -0.87 4.59 -0.38
C LEU A 66 -0.83 3.09 -0.65
N VAL A 67 -0.46 2.68 -1.86
CA VAL A 67 -0.32 1.25 -2.22
C VAL A 67 0.80 0.60 -1.42
N ALA A 68 1.96 1.24 -1.32
CA ALA A 68 3.07 0.72 -0.52
C ALA A 68 2.68 0.59 0.95
N ALA A 69 2.04 1.61 1.51
CA ALA A 69 1.57 1.61 2.90
C ALA A 69 0.49 0.54 3.15
N TYR A 70 -0.40 0.32 2.19
CA TYR A 70 -1.40 -0.74 2.22
C TYR A 70 -0.76 -2.12 2.31
N PHE A 71 0.23 -2.41 1.45
CA PHE A 71 0.96 -3.67 1.51
C PHE A 71 1.73 -3.84 2.82
N ARG A 72 2.34 -2.77 3.35
CA ARG A 72 3.03 -2.83 4.66
C ARG A 72 2.10 -3.26 5.80
N ASP A 73 0.86 -2.80 5.80
CA ASP A 73 -0.12 -3.17 6.84
C ASP A 73 -0.68 -4.60 6.67
N LEU A 74 -0.61 -5.17 5.47
CA LEU A 74 -1.01 -6.57 5.21
C LEU A 74 0.11 -7.58 5.47
N LEU A 75 1.35 -7.14 5.48
CA LEU A 75 2.51 -7.99 5.69
C LEU A 75 2.82 -8.14 7.18
N PRO A 76 3.40 -9.30 7.58
CA PRO A 76 4.07 -9.42 8.87
C PRO A 76 5.09 -8.29 9.06
N SER A 77 5.27 -7.85 10.30
CA SER A 77 6.15 -6.71 10.65
C SER A 77 7.60 -6.91 10.18
N GLU A 78 8.05 -8.15 10.08
CA GLU A 78 9.38 -8.54 9.59
C GLU A 78 9.53 -8.26 8.09
N LEU A 79 8.43 -8.28 7.34
CA LEU A 79 8.38 -8.14 5.88
C LEU A 79 8.02 -6.73 5.42
N ALA A 80 7.32 -5.95 6.26
CA ALA A 80 6.88 -4.60 5.93
C ALA A 80 7.99 -3.65 5.45
N PRO A 81 9.23 -3.67 5.99
CA PRO A 81 10.33 -2.84 5.48
C PRO A 81 10.75 -3.15 4.04
N GLY A 82 10.40 -4.34 3.52
CA GLY A 82 10.73 -4.78 2.16
C GLY A 82 9.89 -4.12 1.05
N VAL A 83 8.80 -3.44 1.40
CA VAL A 83 7.96 -2.73 0.41
C VAL A 83 8.62 -1.41 0.01
N VAL A 84 9.09 -1.30 -1.23
CA VAL A 84 9.79 -0.12 -1.75
C VAL A 84 9.15 0.43 -3.02
N ILE A 85 9.15 1.75 -3.18
CA ILE A 85 8.71 2.41 -4.41
C ILE A 85 9.94 2.60 -5.29
N LYS A 86 9.99 1.92 -6.44
CA LYS A 86 11.17 1.93 -7.33
C LYS A 86 11.07 3.01 -8.39
N SER A 87 9.87 3.30 -8.88
CA SER A 87 9.62 4.33 -9.86
C SER A 87 8.21 4.92 -9.71
N THR A 88 7.94 6.02 -10.41
CA THR A 88 6.63 6.69 -10.46
C THR A 88 5.51 5.85 -11.10
N SER A 89 5.77 4.60 -11.44
CA SER A 89 4.78 3.66 -11.97
C SER A 89 4.87 2.26 -11.38
N HIS A 90 5.88 1.94 -10.56
CA HIS A 90 6.13 0.58 -10.08
C HIS A 90 6.44 0.56 -8.58
N VAL A 91 5.66 -0.23 -7.85
CA VAL A 91 5.95 -0.63 -6.45
C VAL A 91 6.58 -2.02 -6.50
N GLU A 92 7.77 -2.15 -5.94
CA GLU A 92 8.51 -3.42 -5.88
C GLU A 92 8.46 -3.95 -4.45
N LEU A 93 8.20 -5.25 -4.32
CA LEU A 93 8.28 -5.93 -3.04
C LEU A 93 9.62 -6.66 -2.96
N ARG A 94 10.58 -6.10 -2.21
CA ARG A 94 11.88 -6.72 -1.93
C ARG A 94 11.78 -7.50 -0.64
N ILE A 95 11.54 -8.79 -0.78
CA ILE A 95 11.45 -9.70 0.35
C ILE A 95 12.59 -10.70 0.30
N ALA A 96 13.22 -10.91 1.46
CA ALA A 96 14.19 -11.98 1.63
C ALA A 96 13.56 -13.31 1.15
N PRO A 97 14.22 -14.09 0.27
CA PRO A 97 13.63 -15.27 -0.37
C PRO A 97 13.01 -16.27 0.61
N GLU A 98 13.59 -16.38 1.80
CA GLU A 98 13.16 -17.23 2.91
C GLU A 98 11.81 -16.85 3.52
N LEU A 99 11.31 -15.63 3.28
CA LEU A 99 10.04 -15.13 3.79
C LEU A 99 8.98 -14.98 2.69
N ALA A 100 9.34 -15.22 1.42
CA ALA A 100 8.41 -15.15 0.29
C ALA A 100 7.28 -16.19 0.37
N SER A 101 7.56 -17.35 1.00
CA SER A 101 6.56 -18.40 1.25
C SER A 101 5.54 -18.04 2.34
N SER A 102 5.79 -16.98 3.10
CA SER A 102 4.90 -16.49 4.16
C SER A 102 3.94 -15.41 3.69
N LEU A 103 3.97 -15.08 2.39
CA LEU A 103 3.11 -14.08 1.80
C LEU A 103 1.66 -14.58 1.64
N PRO A 104 0.66 -13.77 2.00
CA PRO A 104 -0.74 -14.01 1.65
C PRO A 104 -0.92 -14.16 0.13
N GLU A 105 -1.77 -15.10 -0.27
CA GLU A 105 -2.03 -15.42 -1.69
C GLU A 105 -2.58 -14.22 -2.48
N GLU A 106 -3.32 -13.34 -1.81
CA GLU A 106 -3.85 -12.09 -2.35
C GLU A 106 -2.72 -11.13 -2.76
N ILE A 107 -1.66 -11.05 -1.96
CA ILE A 107 -0.47 -10.24 -2.24
C ILE A 107 0.33 -10.86 -3.38
N LEU A 108 0.53 -12.18 -3.36
CA LEU A 108 1.20 -12.90 -4.45
C LEU A 108 0.48 -12.72 -5.79
N THR A 109 -0.85 -12.68 -5.78
CA THR A 109 -1.67 -12.47 -6.98
C THR A 109 -1.60 -11.03 -7.47
N ALA A 110 -1.64 -10.05 -6.56
CA ALA A 110 -1.45 -8.63 -6.91
C ALA A 110 -0.05 -8.36 -7.48
N LEU A 111 0.97 -9.09 -7.02
CA LEU A 111 2.35 -8.98 -7.51
C LEU A 111 2.62 -9.77 -8.79
N LYS A 112 1.88 -10.85 -9.06
CA LYS A 112 2.01 -11.66 -10.29
C LYS A 112 1.71 -10.91 -11.59
N GLY A 113 1.30 -9.63 -11.53
CA GLY A 113 1.21 -8.74 -12.68
C GLY A 113 2.55 -8.20 -13.18
N GLU A 114 3.63 -8.26 -12.38
CA GLU A 114 4.96 -7.75 -12.74
C GLU A 114 6.06 -8.63 -12.12
N PRO A 115 7.25 -8.74 -12.74
CA PRO A 115 8.24 -9.73 -12.32
C PRO A 115 8.70 -9.47 -10.88
N LEU A 116 8.38 -10.40 -9.98
CA LEU A 116 9.06 -10.59 -8.70
C LEU A 116 10.54 -10.90 -9.02
N ILE A 117 11.37 -9.86 -9.12
CA ILE A 117 12.81 -10.04 -9.17
C ILE A 117 13.22 -10.40 -7.75
N ALA A 118 13.24 -11.70 -7.46
CA ALA A 118 14.08 -12.20 -6.38
C ALA A 118 15.50 -11.70 -6.69
N GLU A 119 16.18 -11.09 -5.72
CA GLU A 119 17.60 -10.80 -5.81
C GLU A 119 18.32 -12.15 -5.97
N SER A 120 18.44 -12.62 -7.22
CA SER A 120 19.43 -13.61 -7.60
C SER A 120 20.74 -12.86 -7.61
N ASP A 121 21.64 -13.27 -6.71
CA ASP A 121 23.07 -13.07 -6.73
C ASP A 121 23.56 -12.37 -8.00
N VAL A 122 23.73 -11.05 -7.92
CA VAL A 122 24.58 -10.34 -8.86
C VAL A 122 26.01 -10.65 -8.39
N PRO A 123 26.81 -11.44 -9.11
CA PRO A 123 28.22 -11.56 -8.78
C PRO A 123 28.82 -10.17 -9.02
N TYR A 124 29.26 -9.52 -7.94
CA TYR A 124 30.14 -8.36 -8.05
C TYR A 124 31.36 -8.82 -8.87
N SER A 125 31.44 -8.34 -10.11
CA SER A 125 32.63 -8.42 -10.93
C SER A 125 33.11 -6.98 -11.17
N ASP A 126 34.10 -6.57 -10.38
CA ASP A 126 35.31 -5.89 -10.86
C ASP A 126 36.42 -6.06 -9.79
#